data_AF-A0A9E3D0E6-F1
#
_entry.id   AF-A0A9E3D0E6-F1
#
_cell.length_a   1.000
_cell.length_b   1.000
_cell.length_c   1.000
_cell.angle_alpha   90.00
_cell.angle_beta   90.00
_cell.angle_gamma   90.00
#
_symmetry.space_group_name_H-M   'P 1'
#
loop_
_entity.id
_entity.type
_entity.pdbx_description
1 polymer ?
#
loop_
_entity_poly.entity_id
_entity_poly.type
_entity_poly.pdbx_seq_one_letter_code
_entity_poly.pdbx_strand_id
1 'polypeptide(L)' 'MNRLLQRTIQGLGQVTALATMACLPLMACAQAPRFEVLESHRLGGVGGWDYLSYDATTQRLFISRGTHVQVVDAKDGRVV' A
#
# COMPACT_ATOMS: atom_id res chain seq x y z
N MET A 1 -4.25 42.08 -47.66
CA MET A 1 -3.12 42.26 -46.74
C MET A 1 -3.17 41.30 -45.53
N ASN A 2 -3.76 40.09 -45.63
CA ASN A 2 -4.25 39.40 -44.42
C ASN A 2 -3.88 37.90 -44.26
N ARG A 3 -3.17 37.26 -45.21
CA ARG A 3 -2.85 35.81 -45.09
C ARG A 3 -1.46 35.49 -44.55
N LEU A 4 -0.50 36.42 -44.66
CA LEU A 4 0.86 36.27 -44.15
C LEU A 4 0.96 36.56 -42.64
N LEU A 5 0.16 37.52 -42.13
CA LEU A 5 0.07 37.83 -40.70
C LEU A 5 -0.66 36.74 -39.88
N GLN A 6 -1.58 35.99 -40.50
CA GLN A 6 -2.28 34.89 -39.81
C GLN A 6 -1.38 33.67 -39.59
N ARG A 7 -0.42 33.42 -40.50
CA ARG A 7 0.50 32.27 -40.42
C ARG A 7 1.55 32.44 -39.31
N THR A 8 2.00 33.66 -39.05
CA THR A 8 2.97 33.95 -37.98
C THR A 8 2.33 33.84 -36.59
N ILE A 9 1.06 34.24 -36.44
CA ILE A 9 0.32 34.13 -35.18
C ILE A 9 -0.04 32.67 -34.85
N GLN A 10 -0.40 31.86 -35.85
CA GLN A 10 -0.71 30.44 -35.63
C GLN A 10 0.53 29.58 -35.32
N GLY A 11 1.67 29.84 -35.95
CA GLY A 11 2.91 29.10 -35.69
C GLY A 11 3.47 29.32 -34.28
N LEU A 12 3.36 30.55 -33.75
CA LEU A 12 3.86 30.89 -32.42
C LEU A 12 3.01 30.28 -31.30
N GLY A 13 1.70 30.12 -31.53
CA GLY A 13 0.78 29.45 -30.59
C GLY A 13 0.98 27.93 -30.49
N GLN A 14 1.49 27.28 -31.53
CA GLN A 14 1.78 25.84 -31.51
C GLN A 14 3.10 25.52 -30.80
N VAL A 15 4.11 26.40 -30.90
CA VAL A 15 5.42 26.20 -30.24
C VAL A 15 5.31 26.36 -28.72
N THR A 16 4.45 27.26 -28.24
CA THR A 16 4.20 27.43 -26.79
C THR A 16 3.37 26.29 -26.19
N ALA A 17 2.43 25.73 -26.95
CA ALA A 17 1.61 24.58 -26.52
C ALA A 17 2.42 23.28 -26.38
N LEU A 18 3.48 23.11 -27.18
CA LEU A 18 4.34 21.93 -27.13
C LEU A 18 5.37 21.98 -25.98
N ALA A 19 5.80 23.19 -25.59
CA ALA A 19 6.82 23.38 -24.56
C ALA A 19 6.29 23.18 -23.12
N THR A 20 5.01 23.46 -22.87
CA THR A 20 4.38 23.25 -21.55
C THR A 20 4.06 21.78 -21.25
N MET A 21 3.92 20.93 -22.27
CA MET A 21 3.62 19.51 -22.11
C MET A 21 4.85 18.66 -21.72
N ALA A 22 6.06 19.18 -21.93
CA ALA A 22 7.32 18.46 -21.67
C ALA A 22 7.88 18.62 -20.24
N CYS A 23 7.30 19.48 -19.40
CA CYS A 23 7.86 19.87 -18.10
C CYS A 23 6.98 19.51 -16.89
N LEU A 24 6.16 18.45 -16.99
CA LEU A 24 5.56 17.83 -15.80
C LEU A 24 6.33 16.55 -15.47
N PRO A 25 7.38 16.60 -14.63
CA PRO A 25 7.78 15.40 -13.94
C PRO A 25 6.61 15.04 -13.01
N LEU A 26 5.85 14.02 -13.40
CA LEU A 26 4.91 13.33 -12.51
C LEU A 26 5.72 12.77 -11.35
N MET A 27 5.83 13.53 -10.26
CA MET A 27 6.25 13.01 -8.97
C MET A 27 5.12 12.13 -8.44
N ALA A 28 5.02 10.91 -8.98
CA ALA A 28 4.25 9.86 -8.36
C ALA A 28 5.05 9.35 -7.15
N CYS A 29 4.79 9.89 -5.97
CA CYS A 29 5.23 9.25 -4.74
C CYS A 29 4.37 8.01 -4.52
N ALA A 30 4.98 6.82 -4.52
CA ALA A 30 4.30 5.61 -4.12
C ALA A 30 3.86 5.77 -2.66
N GLN A 31 2.54 5.78 -2.41
CA GLN A 31 2.04 5.84 -1.04
C GLN A 31 2.33 4.51 -0.36
N ALA A 32 2.95 4.57 0.82
CA ALA A 32 3.14 3.38 1.64
C ALA A 32 1.75 2.78 1.99
N PRO A 33 1.64 1.45 2.06
CA PRO A 33 0.40 0.82 2.51
C PRO A 33 0.06 1.34 3.92
N ARG A 34 -1.18 1.80 4.10
CA ARG A 34 -1.69 2.20 5.40
C ARG A 34 -2.25 0.97 6.10
N PHE A 35 -1.64 0.59 7.21
CA PHE A 35 -2.15 -0.45 8.08
C PHE A 35 -3.01 0.15 9.18
N GLU A 36 -4.11 -0.52 9.50
CA GLU A 36 -4.96 -0.21 10.65
C GLU A 36 -5.25 -1.48 11.43
N VAL A 37 -5.48 -1.34 12.73
CA VAL A 37 -5.85 -2.45 13.60
C VAL A 37 -7.35 -2.68 13.44
N LEU A 38 -7.71 -3.76 12.77
CA LEU A 38 -9.11 -4.16 12.58
C LEU A 38 -9.69 -4.81 13.84
N GLU A 39 -8.90 -5.67 14.49
CA GLU A 39 -9.31 -6.42 15.66
C GLU A 39 -8.12 -6.68 16.60
N SER A 40 -8.41 -6.93 17.86
CA SER A 40 -7.40 -7.24 18.88
C SER A 40 -7.90 -8.33 19.81
N HIS A 41 -7.25 -9.49 19.76
CA HIS A 41 -7.56 -10.64 20.60
C HIS A 41 -6.59 -10.71 21.77
N ARG A 42 -7.12 -10.75 22.99
CA ARG A 42 -6.30 -11.00 24.18
C ARG A 42 -6.09 -12.50 24.33
N LEU A 43 -4.87 -12.98 24.10
CA LEU A 43 -4.53 -14.38 24.29
C LEU A 43 -3.99 -14.59 25.71
N GLY A 44 -4.61 -15.53 26.43
CA GLY A 44 -4.17 -15.95 27.76
C GLY A 44 -3.13 -17.08 27.71
N GLY A 45 -2.99 -17.78 28.84
CA GLY A 45 -2.09 -18.92 28.98
C GLY A 45 -0.74 -18.55 29.58
N VAL A 46 0.06 -19.57 29.87
CA VAL A 46 1.38 -19.43 30.52
C VAL A 46 2.46 -19.15 29.47
N GLY A 47 3.50 -18.41 29.86
CA GLY A 47 4.62 -18.03 28.99
C GLY A 47 4.48 -16.62 28.40
N GLY A 48 5.56 -16.09 27.81
CA GLY A 48 5.56 -14.87 26.98
C GLY A 48 5.25 -15.19 25.52
N TRP A 49 5.19 -14.18 24.64
CA TRP A 49 5.19 -14.38 23.18
C TRP A 49 6.60 -14.10 22.66
N ASP A 50 7.04 -14.85 21.64
CA ASP A 50 8.35 -14.67 21.02
C ASP A 50 8.20 -14.59 19.50
N TYR A 51 7.68 -15.65 18.89
CA TYR A 51 7.44 -15.73 17.45
C TYR A 51 6.02 -16.21 17.14
N LEU A 52 5.55 -15.83 15.95
CA LEU A 52 4.31 -16.33 15.39
C LEU A 52 4.50 -16.70 13.91
N SER A 53 3.72 -17.68 13.44
CA SER A 53 3.59 -18.01 12.03
C SER A 53 2.13 -18.24 11.68
N TYR A 54 1.73 -17.81 10.47
CA TYR A 54 0.37 -17.94 9.97
C TYR A 54 0.32 -18.98 8.84
N ASP A 55 -0.52 -20.00 9.03
CA ASP A 55 -0.87 -20.94 7.96
C ASP A 55 -2.16 -20.47 7.28
N ALA A 56 -2.01 -19.97 6.05
CA ALA A 56 -3.13 -19.50 5.24
C ALA A 56 -4.09 -20.63 4.82
N THR A 57 -3.63 -21.89 4.76
CA THR A 57 -4.46 -23.03 4.33
C THR A 57 -5.47 -23.39 5.41
N THR A 58 -5.03 -23.45 6.66
CA THR A 58 -5.90 -23.82 7.80
C THR A 58 -6.41 -22.63 8.59
N GLN A 59 -5.98 -21.42 8.24
CA GLN A 59 -6.28 -20.17 8.95
C GLN A 59 -5.89 -20.23 10.43
N ARG A 60 -4.74 -20.85 10.71
CA ARG A 60 -4.22 -21.01 12.08
C ARG A 60 -2.98 -20.15 12.31
N LEU A 61 -2.92 -19.55 13.49
CA LEU A 61 -1.76 -18.86 14.00
C LEU A 61 -1.06 -19.76 15.03
N PHE A 62 0.22 -20.01 14.80
CA PHE A 62 1.08 -20.77 15.70
C PHE A 62 2.00 -19.81 16.44
N ILE A 63 1.88 -19.76 17.77
CA ILE A 63 2.59 -18.79 18.62
C ILE A 63 3.51 -19.54 19.58
N SER A 64 4.79 -19.22 19.60
CA SER A 64 5.73 -19.81 20.57
C SER A 64 5.53 -19.22 21.97
N ARG A 65 5.53 -20.10 22.98
CA ARG A 65 5.25 -19.80 24.40
C ARG A 65 6.32 -20.40 25.31
N GLY A 66 7.59 -20.24 24.95
CA GLY A 66 8.74 -20.80 25.68
C GLY A 66 8.88 -22.31 25.51
N THR A 67 8.03 -23.09 26.19
CA THR A 67 8.10 -24.57 26.20
C THR A 67 7.06 -25.25 25.30
N HIS A 68 6.14 -24.49 24.71
CA HIS A 68 5.08 -25.02 23.87
C HIS A 68 4.71 -24.05 22.74
N VAL A 69 3.85 -24.51 21.83
CA VAL A 69 3.22 -23.69 20.80
C VAL A 69 1.73 -23.60 21.13
N GLN A 70 1.21 -22.38 21.19
CA GLN A 70 -0.22 -22.12 21.26
C GLN A 70 -0.76 -21.99 19.83
N VAL A 71 -1.82 -22.72 19.52
CA VAL A 71 -2.49 -22.64 18.22
C VAL A 71 -3.77 -21.84 18.39
N VAL A 72 -3.99 -20.88 17.51
CA VAL A 72 -5.12 -19.95 17.55
C VAL A 72 -5.82 -19.93 16.20
N ASP A 73 -7.14 -19.96 16.20
CA ASP A 73 -7.96 -19.69 15.03
C ASP A 73 -7.83 -18.20 14.66
N ALA A 74 -7.34 -17.92 13.46
CA ALA A 74 -7.05 -16.55 13.04
C ALA A 74 -8.31 -15.72 12.74
N LYS A 75 -9.49 -16.36 12.68
CA LYS A 75 -10.75 -15.67 12.38
C LYS A 75 -11.36 -15.02 13.61
N ASP A 76 -11.31 -15.69 14.77
CA ASP A 76 -11.98 -15.25 15.99
C ASP A 76 -11.07 -15.18 17.22
N GLY A 77 -9.79 -15.54 17.07
CA GLY A 77 -8.80 -15.49 18.14
C GLY A 77 -8.96 -16.60 19.18
N ARG A 78 -9.76 -17.63 18.92
CA ARG A 78 -9.95 -18.76 19.83
C ARG A 78 -8.74 -19.70 19.81
N VAL A 79 -8.27 -20.11 20.98
CA VAL A 79 -7.22 -21.14 21.12
C VAL A 79 -7.81 -22.52 20.75
N VAL A 80 -7.11 -23.29 19.91
CA VAL A 80 -7.54 -24.60 19.37
C VAL A 80 -6.55 -25.73 19.64
#